data_AF-A0A8B8ANP5-F1
#
_entry.id   AF-A0A8B8ANP5-F1
#
_cell.length_a   1.000
_cell.length_b   1.000
_cell.length_c   1.000
_cell.angle_alpha   90.00
_cell.angle_beta   90.00
_cell.angle_gamma   90.00
#
_symmetry.space_group_name_H-M   'P 1'
#
loop_
_entity.id
_entity.type
_entity.pdbx_description
1 polymer ?
#
loop_
_entity_poly.entity_id
_entity_poly.type
_entity_poly.pdbx_seq_one_letter_code
_entity_poly.pdbx_strand_id
1 'polypeptide(L)'
;MDTVLLITSIMLLMVHSSDLVLNESLGATYPSCLPDYRWSTKFGKCVECLPGFYGSDCSETCRYPNYGYGCQQKCHCSEIICNSAKGCRSRELGMYMDKIDSRPTYCWDVLWFF
;
A
#
# COMPACT_ATOMS: atom_id res chain seq x y z
N MET A 1 32.56 -16.04 -52.00
CA MET A 1 31.22 -16.18 -51.37
C MET A 1 31.35 -16.82 -49.98
N ASP A 2 32.40 -17.61 -49.75
CA ASP A 2 32.66 -18.31 -48.48
C ASP A 2 33.06 -17.40 -47.32
N THR A 3 33.83 -16.34 -47.59
CA THR A 3 34.25 -15.36 -46.56
C THR A 3 33.07 -14.54 -46.03
N VAL A 4 32.05 -14.27 -46.86
CA VAL A 4 30.85 -13.53 -46.47
C VAL A 4 29.99 -14.36 -45.52
N LEU A 5 29.83 -15.66 -45.81
CA LEU A 5 29.06 -16.58 -44.97
C LEU A 5 29.72 -16.83 -43.59
N LEU A 6 31.06 -16.85 -43.57
CA LEU A 6 31.85 -16.93 -42.34
C LEU A 6 31.71 -15.66 -41.49
N ILE A 7 31.77 -14.48 -42.10
CA ILE A 7 31.62 -13.19 -41.41
C ILE A 7 30.20 -13.07 -40.82
N THR A 8 29.14 -13.43 -41.56
CA THR A 8 27.77 -13.37 -41.05
C THR A 8 27.54 -14.32 -39.87
N SER A 9 28.17 -15.49 -39.88
CA SER A 9 28.06 -16.46 -38.79
C SER A 9 28.76 -15.97 -37.51
N ILE A 10 29.93 -15.33 -37.66
CA ILE A 10 30.65 -14.73 -36.53
C ILE A 10 29.86 -13.55 -35.94
N MET A 11 29.27 -12.69 -36.77
CA MET A 11 28.46 -11.57 -36.30
C MET A 11 27.22 -12.03 -35.52
N LEU A 12 26.55 -13.11 -35.94
CA LEU A 12 25.40 -13.68 -35.22
C LEU A 12 25.78 -14.30 -33.86
N LEU A 13 26.98 -14.88 -33.73
CA LEU A 13 27.49 -15.38 -32.46
C LEU A 13 27.81 -14.25 -31.47
N MET A 14 28.31 -13.11 -31.97
CA MET A 14 28.53 -11.92 -31.15
C MET A 14 27.22 -11.27 -30.71
N VAL A 15 26.19 -11.26 -31.56
CA VAL A 15 24.85 -10.74 -31.24
C VAL A 15 24.12 -11.59 -30.19
N HIS A 16 24.24 -12.93 -30.23
CA HIS A 16 23.65 -13.77 -29.18
C HIS A 16 24.38 -13.67 -27.82
N SER A 17 25.63 -13.21 -27.80
CA SER A 17 26.37 -13.01 -26.53
C SER A 17 25.95 -11.76 -25.77
N SER A 18 25.32 -10.78 -26.45
CA SER A 18 24.73 -9.60 -25.80
C SER A 18 23.38 -9.85 -25.13
N ASP A 19 22.72 -10.99 -25.40
CA ASP A 19 21.41 -11.33 -24.84
C ASP A 19 21.46 -12.10 -23.50
N LEU A 20 22.67 -12.33 -22.94
CA LEU A 20 22.87 -12.96 -21.63
C LEU A 20 23.37 -12.01 -20.55
N VAL A 21 23.19 -10.69 -20.72
CA VAL A 21 23.34 -9.74 -19.62
C VAL A 21 21.96 -9.30 -19.14
N LEU A 22 21.22 -10.26 -18.54
CA LEU A 22 20.35 -9.87 -17.43
C LEU A 22 21.30 -9.46 -16.31
N ASN A 23 21.59 -8.16 -16.28
CA ASN A 23 22.34 -7.43 -15.29
C ASN A 23 22.25 -8.05 -13.88
N GLU A 24 23.25 -8.86 -13.54
CA GLU A 24 23.59 -9.12 -12.14
C GLU A 24 24.57 -8.02 -11.69
N SER A 25 24.10 -7.24 -10.71
CA SER A 25 24.83 -6.26 -9.89
C SER A 25 24.88 -4.77 -10.31
N LEU A 26 23.70 -4.14 -10.46
CA LEU A 26 23.48 -2.87 -9.75
C LEU A 26 23.15 -3.23 -8.29
N GLY A 27 24.20 -3.35 -7.47
CA GLY A 27 24.19 -3.95 -6.14
C GLY A 27 22.90 -3.70 -5.36
N ALA A 28 22.17 -4.77 -5.04
CA ALA A 28 20.94 -4.84 -4.23
C ALA A 28 20.28 -3.49 -3.91
N THR A 29 19.94 -2.72 -4.94
CA THR A 29 19.21 -1.47 -4.78
C THR A 29 17.76 -1.91 -4.80
N TYR A 30 17.20 -2.20 -3.63
CA TYR A 30 15.77 -2.48 -3.51
C TYR A 30 15.01 -1.42 -4.31
N PRO A 31 14.02 -1.79 -5.16
CA PRO A 31 13.15 -0.81 -5.78
C PRO A 31 12.64 0.09 -4.66
N SER A 32 12.94 1.39 -4.72
CA SER A 32 12.40 2.32 -3.74
C SER A 32 10.89 2.30 -3.89
N CYS A 33 10.20 1.73 -2.91
CA CYS A 33 8.75 1.67 -2.92
C CYS A 33 8.16 3.08 -2.85
N LEU A 34 6.92 3.23 -3.35
CA LEU A 34 6.17 4.46 -3.14
C LEU A 34 5.98 4.73 -1.64
N PRO A 35 5.70 5.98 -1.23
CA PRO A 35 5.27 6.28 0.12
C PRO A 35 4.12 5.37 0.55
N ASP A 36 4.15 4.90 1.80
CA ASP A 36 3.17 3.98 2.40
C ASP A 36 3.22 2.53 1.86
N TYR A 37 4.31 2.18 1.18
CA TYR A 37 4.64 0.81 0.79
C TYR A 37 6.02 0.40 1.31
N ARG A 38 6.19 -0.91 1.57
CA ARG A 38 7.47 -1.51 1.97
C ARG A 38 7.83 -2.71 1.09
N TRP A 39 9.11 -2.96 0.90
CA TRP A 39 9.53 -4.16 0.17
C TRP A 39 9.25 -5.44 0.97
N SER A 40 8.64 -6.43 0.33
CA SER A 40 8.43 -7.76 0.90
C SER A 40 9.23 -8.82 0.15
N THR A 41 10.26 -9.36 0.80
CA THR A 41 11.06 -10.48 0.29
C THR A 41 10.22 -11.75 0.09
N LYS A 42 9.13 -11.90 0.85
CA LYS A 42 8.20 -13.04 0.71
C LYS A 42 7.44 -13.02 -0.61
N PHE A 43 7.06 -11.85 -1.09
CA PHE A 43 6.24 -11.69 -2.29
C PHE A 43 7.02 -11.14 -3.49
N GLY A 44 8.29 -10.75 -3.29
CA GLY A 44 9.11 -10.13 -4.32
C GLY A 44 8.53 -8.82 -4.86
N LYS A 45 7.79 -8.07 -4.04
CA LYS A 45 7.13 -6.82 -4.45
C LYS A 45 6.96 -5.84 -3.29
N CYS A 46 6.71 -4.58 -3.62
CA CYS A 46 6.21 -3.59 -2.67
C CYS A 46 4.80 -3.98 -2.20
N VAL A 47 4.59 -3.97 -0.89
CA VAL A 47 3.30 -4.22 -0.24
C VAL A 47 2.90 -3.00 0.57
N GLU A 48 1.61 -2.72 0.59
CA GLU A 48 1.05 -1.61 1.37
C GLU A 48 1.35 -1.80 2.87
N CYS A 49 1.52 -0.69 3.58
CA CYS A 49 1.68 -0.71 5.03
C CYS A 49 0.48 -1.32 5.74
N LEU A 50 0.77 -1.92 6.90
CA LEU A 50 -0.29 -2.36 7.81
C LEU A 50 -1.07 -1.15 8.32
N PRO A 51 -2.37 -1.31 8.63
CA PRO A 51 -3.16 -0.21 9.17
C PRO A 51 -2.51 0.32 10.45
N GLY A 52 -2.47 1.65 10.58
CA GLY A 52 -1.79 2.33 11.68
C GLY A 52 -0.34 2.69 11.41
N PHE A 53 0.21 2.30 10.26
CA PHE A 53 1.57 2.64 9.84
C PHE A 53 1.58 3.30 8.46
N TYR A 54 2.56 4.16 8.22
CA TYR A 54 2.74 4.91 6.97
C TYR A 54 4.23 5.29 6.78
N GLY A 55 4.55 6.00 5.69
CA GLY A 55 5.89 6.47 5.37
C GLY A 55 6.78 5.41 4.71
N SER A 56 8.06 5.74 4.55
CA SER A 56 9.06 4.85 3.95
C SER A 56 9.22 3.58 4.79
N ASP A 57 9.10 2.42 4.16
CA ASP A 57 9.19 1.11 4.83
C ASP A 57 8.21 0.88 6.00
N CYS A 58 7.15 1.70 6.09
CA CYS A 58 6.16 1.66 7.16
C CYS A 58 6.73 1.97 8.55
N SER A 59 7.74 2.83 8.65
CA SER A 59 8.38 3.19 9.93
C SER A 59 7.55 4.13 10.80
N GLU A 60 6.64 4.90 10.21
CA GLU A 60 5.87 5.90 10.92
C GLU A 60 4.54 5.33 11.41
N THR A 61 4.12 5.70 12.62
CA THR A 61 2.81 5.34 13.17
C THR A 61 1.83 6.49 12.97
N CYS A 62 0.57 6.20 12.62
CA CYS A 62 -0.45 7.23 12.44
C CYS A 62 -0.56 8.13 13.67
N ARG A 63 -0.38 9.44 13.46
CA ARG A 63 -0.53 10.45 14.50
C ARG A 63 -2.02 10.70 14.75
N TYR A 64 -2.40 10.80 16.03
CA TYR A 64 -3.74 11.24 16.43
C TYR A 64 -4.12 12.57 15.73
N PRO A 65 -5.35 12.71 15.23
CA PRO A 65 -6.50 11.82 15.39
C PRO A 65 -6.60 10.72 14.31
N ASN A 66 -5.57 10.51 13.50
CA ASN A 66 -5.69 9.67 12.33
C ASN A 66 -5.40 8.18 12.62
N TYR A 67 -6.07 7.28 11.89
CA TYR A 67 -5.90 5.84 12.02
C TYR A 67 -6.21 5.10 10.71
N GLY A 68 -5.98 3.78 10.68
CA GLY A 68 -6.32 2.89 9.57
C GLY A 68 -5.25 2.85 8.47
N TYR A 69 -5.64 2.41 7.27
CA TYR A 69 -4.75 2.41 6.10
C TYR A 69 -4.43 3.84 5.66
N GLY A 70 -3.15 4.11 5.41
CA GLY A 70 -2.65 5.44 5.02
C GLY A 70 -3.04 6.57 5.98
N CYS A 71 -3.42 6.25 7.22
CA CYS A 71 -3.91 7.23 8.20
C CYS A 71 -5.05 8.13 7.68
N GLN A 72 -5.94 7.61 6.85
CA GLN A 72 -7.01 8.42 6.23
C GLN A 72 -8.29 8.51 7.08
N GLN A 73 -8.42 7.67 8.12
CA GLN A 73 -9.59 7.68 9.01
C GLN A 73 -9.32 8.54 10.24
N LYS A 74 -10.36 9.05 10.90
CA LYS A 74 -10.24 9.90 12.10
C LYS A 74 -10.95 9.32 13.31
N CYS A 75 -10.25 9.27 14.43
CA CYS A 75 -10.80 8.96 15.74
C CYS A 75 -11.70 10.10 16.22
N HIS A 76 -12.88 9.72 16.71
CA HIS A 76 -13.83 10.61 17.39
C HIS A 76 -13.90 10.29 18.90
N CYS A 77 -12.74 10.01 19.47
CA CYS A 77 -12.55 9.62 20.86
C CYS A 77 -11.23 10.22 21.37
N SER A 78 -10.98 10.17 22.68
CA SER A 78 -9.72 10.66 23.23
C SER A 78 -8.52 9.87 22.70
N GLU A 79 -7.36 10.52 22.61
CA GLU A 79 -6.12 9.92 22.13
C GLU A 79 -5.77 8.62 22.88
N ILE A 80 -6.07 8.57 24.18
CA ILE A 80 -5.81 7.43 25.07
C ILE A 80 -6.52 6.15 24.59
N ILE A 81 -7.71 6.27 23.98
CA ILE A 81 -8.49 5.11 23.50
C ILE A 81 -8.51 4.98 21.97
N CYS A 82 -7.82 5.88 21.27
CA CYS A 82 -7.63 5.83 19.82
C CYS A 82 -6.45 4.93 19.47
N ASN A 83 -6.73 3.79 18.84
CA ASN A 83 -5.70 2.92 18.30
C ASN A 83 -5.36 3.32 16.86
N SER A 84 -4.08 3.50 16.54
CA SER A 84 -3.62 3.87 15.19
C SER A 84 -4.09 2.89 14.11
N ALA A 85 -4.26 1.60 14.40
CA ALA A 85 -4.72 0.63 13.42
C ALA A 85 -6.25 0.50 13.36
N LYS A 86 -6.91 0.47 14.52
CA LYS A 86 -8.34 0.09 14.66
C LYS A 86 -9.28 1.25 14.95
N GLY A 87 -8.76 2.44 15.25
CA GLY A 87 -9.55 3.57 15.72
C GLY A 87 -9.96 3.41 17.18
N CYS A 88 -11.14 3.90 17.53
CA CYS A 88 -11.61 3.92 18.92
C CYS A 88 -11.87 2.52 19.49
N ARG A 89 -11.25 2.18 20.62
CA ARG A 89 -11.54 0.93 21.34
C ARG A 89 -12.87 1.04 22.08
N SER A 90 -13.90 0.36 21.58
CA SER A 90 -15.28 0.35 22.13
C SER A 90 -15.46 -0.36 23.48
N ARG A 91 -14.40 -0.70 24.23
CA ARG A 91 -14.58 -1.43 25.48
C ARG A 91 -14.71 -0.46 26.65
N GLU A 92 -15.96 -0.28 27.07
CA GLU A 92 -16.40 0.07 28.42
C GLU A 92 -15.95 1.43 28.97
N LEU A 93 -16.38 2.51 28.33
CA LEU A 93 -17.07 3.55 29.10
C LEU A 93 -18.56 3.41 28.75
N GLY A 94 -19.24 2.70 29.65
CA GLY A 94 -20.63 2.24 29.67
C GLY A 94 -21.58 2.73 28.58
N MET A 95 -22.27 1.75 27.97
CA MET A 95 -23.55 1.90 27.30
C MET A 95 -23.56 2.82 26.07
N TYR A 96 -23.94 2.24 24.94
CA TYR A 96 -24.82 2.87 23.95
C TYR A 96 -24.95 4.40 24.07
N MET A 97 -24.15 5.13 23.31
CA MET A 97 -24.61 6.39 22.70
C MET A 97 -24.14 6.31 21.24
N ASP A 98 -24.90 5.52 20.49
CA ASP A 98 -24.98 5.69 19.04
C ASP A 98 -25.08 7.18 18.72
N LYS A 99 -24.38 7.59 17.68
CA LYS A 99 -24.53 8.82 16.91
C LYS A 99 -25.82 9.60 17.24
N ILE A 100 -25.75 10.50 18.21
CA ILE A 100 -26.58 11.72 18.21
C ILE A 100 -25.71 12.80 17.55
N ASP A 101 -25.42 12.61 16.27
CA ASP A 101 -25.56 13.76 15.38
C ASP A 101 -26.81 13.48 14.54
N SER A 102 -27.88 14.19 14.90
CA SER A 102 -28.63 15.02 13.97
C SER A 102 -28.52 14.65 12.48
N ARG A 103 -29.05 13.49 12.05
CA ARG A 103 -29.80 13.30 10.78
C ARG A 103 -30.10 11.82 10.53
N PRO A 104 -31.38 11.43 10.39
CA PRO A 104 -31.72 10.07 9.98
C PRO A 104 -31.34 9.87 8.51
N THR A 105 -30.40 8.95 8.25
CA THR A 105 -30.10 8.45 6.90
C THR A 105 -30.97 7.26 6.57
N TYR A 106 -32.20 7.53 6.13
CA TYR A 106 -32.87 6.76 5.08
C TYR A 106 -34.05 7.57 4.52
N CYS A 107 -33.75 8.46 3.55
CA CYS A 107 -34.72 8.92 2.56
C CYS A 107 -34.96 7.77 1.58
N TRP A 108 -35.82 6.82 1.94
CA TRP A 108 -36.53 6.01 0.95
C TRP A 108 -38.01 6.13 1.27
N ASP A 109 -38.66 6.91 0.41
CA ASP A 109 -40.09 6.91 0.11
C ASP A 109 -41.03 7.76 0.97
N VAL A 110 -40.91 9.09 0.77
CA VAL A 110 -42.12 9.88 0.49
C VAL A 110 -42.64 9.39 -0.86
N LEU A 111 -43.65 8.52 -0.88
CA LEU A 111 -44.62 8.34 -1.98
C LEU A 111 -45.49 7.12 -1.68
N TRP A 112 -46.62 7.34 -1.02
CA TRP A 112 -47.96 6.75 -1.24
C TRP A 112 -48.85 7.57 -0.27
N PHE A 113 -49.29 8.78 -0.62
CA PHE A 113 -50.61 8.99 -1.24
C PHE A 113 -51.61 7.91 -0.81
N PHE A 114 -52.12 7.99 0.42
CA PHE A 114 -53.53 8.20 0.80
C PHE A 114 -53.65 8.35 2.32
#